data_AF-A0A350AD24-F1
#
_entry.id   AF-A0A350AD24-F1
#
_cell.length_a   1.000
_cell.length_b   1.000
_cell.length_c   1.000
_cell.angle_alpha   90.00
_cell.angle_beta   90.00
_cell.angle_gamma   90.00
#
_symmetry.space_group_name_H-M   'P 1'
#
loop_
_entity.id
_entity.type
_entity.pdbx_description
1 polymer ?
#
loop_
_entity_poly.entity_id
_entity_poly.type
_entity_poly.pdbx_seq_one_letter_code
_entity_poly.pdbx_strand_id
1 'polypeptide(L)' 'PRMTCMQIIAEGLGVHGVDPGRDRREMVAEVMEEVGLDPAAMDRYPHEFSGGQR' A
#
# COMPACT_ATOMS: atom_id res chain seq x y z
N PRO A 1 8.51 -11.14 -2.25
CA PRO A 1 7.35 -10.67 -3.04
C PRO A 1 7.79 -10.01 -4.35
N ARG A 2 7.19 -10.34 -5.51
CA ARG A 2 7.44 -9.68 -6.82
C ARG A 2 6.47 -8.51 -7.08
N MET A 3 5.81 -8.03 -6.03
CA MET A 3 4.77 -7.02 -6.07
C MET A 3 5.20 -5.81 -5.24
N THR A 4 4.81 -4.62 -5.70
CA THR A 4 5.02 -3.36 -4.95
C THR A 4 4.13 -3.33 -3.71
N CYS A 5 4.44 -2.44 -2.77
CA CYS A 5 3.60 -2.21 -1.59
C CYS A 5 2.16 -1.86 -1.98
N MET A 6 1.98 -1.02 -3.00
CA MET A 6 0.67 -0.68 -3.56
C MET A 6 -0.10 -1.91 -4.01
N GLN A 7 0.55 -2.81 -4.75
CA GLN A 7 -0.09 -4.02 -5.26
C GLN A 7 -0.50 -4.97 -4.13
N ILE A 8 0.34 -5.12 -3.11
CA ILE A 8 0.06 -5.96 -1.94
C ILE A 8 -1.13 -5.41 -1.14
N ILE A 9 -1.12 -4.11 -0.84
CA ILE A 9 -2.18 -3.47 -0.06
C ILE A 9 -3.50 -3.46 -0.83
N ALA A 10 -3.46 -3.13 -2.14
CA ALA A 10 -4.65 -3.11 -2.98
C ALA A 10 -5.29 -4.49 -3.15
N GLU A 11 -4.51 -5.58 -3.16
CA GLU A 11 -5.04 -6.95 -3.16
C GLU A 11 -5.84 -7.21 -1.88
N GLY A 12 -5.30 -6.85 -0.72
CA GLY A 12 -6.00 -6.97 0.57
C GLY A 12 -7.28 -6.14 0.63
N LEU A 13 -7.25 -4.90 0.14
CA LEU A 13 -8.44 -4.04 0.06
C LEU A 13 -9.54 -4.66 -0.83
N GLY A 14 -9.16 -5.26 -1.96
CA GLY A 14 -10.10 -5.93 -2.88
C GLY A 14 -10.87 -7.10 -2.25
N VAL A 15 -10.27 -7.79 -1.27
CA VAL A 15 -10.93 -8.88 -0.52
C VAL A 15 -12.00 -8.34 0.45
N HIS A 16 -11.84 -7.12 0.96
CA HIS A 16 -12.73 -6.52 1.96
C HIS A 16 -13.86 -5.67 1.36
N GLY A 17 -14.00 -5.59 0.04
CA GLY A 17 -15.13 -4.93 -0.62
C GLY A 17 -15.06 -3.40 -0.56
N VAL A 18 -13.91 -2.82 -0.93
CA VAL A 18 -13.78 -1.36 -1.08
C VAL A 18 -14.69 -0.79 -2.18
N ASP A 19 -15.17 0.42 -1.91
CA ASP A 19 -16.11 1.18 -2.74
C ASP A 19 -15.58 1.32 -4.19
N PRO A 20 -16.26 0.77 -5.21
CA PRO A 20 -15.78 0.73 -6.60
C PRO A 20 -15.56 2.10 -7.23
N GLY A 21 -16.05 3.18 -6.61
CA GLY A 21 -15.85 4.56 -7.08
C GLY A 21 -14.59 5.25 -6.56
N ARG A 22 -13.87 4.65 -5.60
CA ARG A 22 -12.78 5.31 -4.90
C ARG A 22 -11.43 5.05 -5.57
N ASP A 23 -10.56 6.06 -5.60
CA ASP A 23 -9.23 5.91 -6.21
C ASP A 23 -8.40 4.90 -5.41
N ARG A 24 -7.91 3.87 -6.10
CA ARG A 24 -7.14 2.79 -5.48
C ARG A 24 -5.85 3.29 -4.84
N ARG A 25 -5.18 4.28 -5.43
CA ARG A 25 -3.95 4.87 -4.87
C ARG A 25 -4.26 5.67 -3.62
N GLU A 26 -5.38 6.38 -3.58
CA GLU A 26 -5.84 7.10 -2.38
C GLU A 26 -6.07 6.12 -1.22
N MET A 27 -6.82 5.04 -1.45
CA MET A 27 -7.06 4.04 -0.40
C MET A 27 -5.78 3.36 0.09
N VAL A 28 -4.83 3.09 -0.81
CA VAL A 28 -3.52 2.54 -0.43
C VAL A 28 -2.73 3.56 0.40
N ALA A 29 -2.75 4.84 0.01
CA ALA A 29 -2.06 5.90 0.76
C ALA A 29 -2.58 6.00 2.19
N GLU A 30 -3.89 5.97 2.40
CA GLU A 30 -4.51 5.99 3.72
C GLU A 30 -4.06 4.83 4.60
N VAL A 31 -4.06 3.61 4.05
CA VAL A 31 -3.59 2.42 4.79
C VAL A 31 -2.12 2.56 5.15
N MET A 32 -1.29 3.07 4.22
CA MET A 32 0.13 3.30 4.50
C MET A 32 0.32 4.32 5.63
N GLU A 33 -0.41 5.43 5.60
CA GLU A 33 -0.37 6.44 6.68
C GLU A 33 -0.85 5.85 8.02
N GLU A 34 -1.93 5.06 8.03
CA GLU A 34 -2.48 4.42 9.23
C GLU A 34 -1.45 3.52 9.94
N VAL A 35 -0.60 2.82 9.18
CA VAL A 35 0.44 1.94 9.72
C VAL A 35 1.81 2.63 9.84
N GLY A 36 1.91 3.92 9.56
CA GLY A 36 3.13 4.71 9.73
C GLY A 36 4.14 4.62 8.58
N LEU A 37 3.71 4.22 7.39
CA LEU A 37 4.52 4.17 6.17
C LEU A 37 4.27 5.41 5.29
N ASP A 38 5.32 5.91 4.65
CA ASP A 38 5.24 7.02 3.69
C ASP A 38 4.57 6.56 2.38
N PRO A 39 3.42 7.14 1.97
CA PRO A 39 2.76 6.81 0.70
C PRO A 39 3.65 7.02 -0.53
N ALA A 40 4.65 7.90 -0.47
CA ALA A 40 5.61 8.06 -1.57
C ALA A 40 6.41 6.76 -1.86
N ALA A 41 6.45 5.84 -0.90
CA ALA A 41 7.07 4.53 -1.05
C ALA A 41 6.14 3.45 -1.64
N MET A 42 4.90 3.77 -2.01
CA MET A 42 3.91 2.76 -2.44
C MET A 42 4.32 1.98 -3.70
N ASP A 43 5.08 2.60 -4.59
CA ASP A 43 5.57 1.98 -5.82
C ASP A 43 6.88 1.17 -5.61
N ARG A 44 7.43 1.19 -4.38
CA ARG A 44 8.60 0.37 -3.99
C ARG A 44 8.15 -1.05 -3.63
N TYR A 45 9.08 -1.99 -3.74
CA TYR A 45 8.93 -3.35 -3.27
C TYR A 45 9.23 -3.43 -1.75
N PRO A 46 8.59 -4.34 -1.00
CA PRO A 46 8.81 -4.47 0.45
C PRO A 46 10.28 -4.68 0.86
N HIS A 47 11.07 -5.33 0.01
CA HIS A 47 12.50 -5.58 0.28
C HIS A 47 13.38 -4.35 0.07
N GLU A 48 12.85 -3.26 -0.50
CA GLU A 48 13.59 -2.00 -0.68
C GLU A 48 13.53 -1.12 0.56
N PHE A 49 12.69 -1.44 1.56
CA PHE A 49 12.66 -0.76 2.85
C PHE A 49 13.86 -1.24 3.68
N SER A 50 14.98 -0.53 3.58
CA SER A 50 16.17 -0.84 4.36
C SER A 50 15.92 -0.57 5.85
N GLY A 51 15.67 -1.62 6.64
CA GLY A 51 15.86 -1.75 8.10
C GLY A 51 15.16 -0.78 9.08
N GLY A 52 14.85 0.45 8.70
CA GLY A 52 14.41 1.54 9.59
C GLY A 52 13.29 2.43 9.04
N GLN A 53 12.70 2.08 7.88
CA GLN A 53 11.49 2.73 7.34
C GLN A 53 10.24 1.85 7.59
N ARG A 54 10.11 1.26 8.78
CA ARG A 54 9.02 0.36 9.17
C ARG A 54 8.27 0.90 10.37
#